data_AF-A0A9E9NNC0-F1
#
_entry.id   AF-A0A9E9NNC0-F1
#
_cell.length_a   1.000
_cell.length_b   1.000
_cell.length_c   1.000
_cell.angle_alpha   90.00
_cell.angle_beta   90.00
_cell.angle_gamma   90.00
#
_symmetry.space_group_name_H-M   'P 1'
#
loop_
_entity.id
_entity.type
_entity.pdbx_description
1 polymer ?
#
loop_
_entity_poly.entity_id
_entity_poly.type
_entity_poly.pdbx_seq_one_letter_code
_entity_poly.pdbx_strand_id
1 'polypeptide(L)'
;MEKNCLDIETYKIRLNERTDLVLPEQSYYIILVVNTNPVLPEWRNQLCEQIVHSRLCIQAMVTGHECSIWDDVLDETYVAFYNNEPPIDTCFMTTWHENESLDEVIEFAKIGMQLESISKLVIVQIE
;
A
#
# COMPACT_ATOMS: atom_id res chain seq x y z
N MET A 1 -8.18 -29.08 1.80
CA MET A 1 -8.49 -27.76 2.36
C MET A 1 -7.17 -27.12 2.73
N GLU A 2 -6.55 -26.40 1.81
CA GLU A 2 -5.41 -25.57 2.18
C GLU A 2 -5.92 -24.47 3.12
N LYS A 3 -5.33 -24.40 4.31
CA LYS A 3 -5.54 -23.26 5.20
C LYS A 3 -5.03 -22.05 4.44
N ASN A 4 -5.95 -21.19 4.00
CA ASN A 4 -5.65 -19.87 3.50
C ASN A 4 -5.13 -19.05 4.68
N CYS A 5 -3.84 -19.25 5.03
CA CYS A 5 -3.21 -18.64 6.19
C CYS A 5 -2.75 -17.24 5.79
N LEU A 6 -3.72 -16.37 5.55
CA LEU A 6 -3.50 -14.94 5.38
C LEU A 6 -2.88 -14.40 6.67
N ASP A 7 -1.66 -13.91 6.54
CA ASP A 7 -0.93 -13.23 7.60
C ASP A 7 -1.19 -11.72 7.44
N ILE A 8 -2.00 -11.18 8.35
CA ILE A 8 -2.39 -9.77 8.35
C ILE A 8 -1.66 -9.07 9.49
N GLU A 9 -0.85 -8.07 9.14
CA GLU A 9 -0.23 -7.16 10.11
C GLU A 9 -0.89 -5.79 10.03
N THR A 10 -1.25 -5.23 11.19
CA THR A 10 -1.78 -3.88 11.27
C THR A 10 -0.85 -2.97 12.05
N TYR A 11 -0.53 -1.82 11.47
CA TYR A 11 0.27 -0.76 12.05
C TYR A 11 -0.59 0.49 12.22
N LYS A 12 -0.28 1.27 13.25
CA LYS A 12 -0.81 2.62 13.45
C LYS A 12 0.38 3.56 13.44
N ILE A 13 0.32 4.57 12.59
CA ILE A 13 1.36 5.58 12.48
C ILE A 13 0.74 6.95 12.66
N ARG A 14 1.49 7.84 13.29
CA ARG A 14 1.04 9.21 13.54
C ARG A 14 1.31 10.07 12.32
N LEU A 15 0.28 10.79 11.89
CA LEU A 15 0.35 11.70 10.76
C LEU A 15 1.46 12.74 10.96
N ASN A 16 2.26 12.97 9.91
CA ASN A 16 3.32 13.99 9.86
C ASN A 16 4.48 13.80 10.87
N GLU A 17 4.56 12.65 11.54
CA GLU A 17 5.71 12.27 12.38
C GLU A 17 6.71 11.41 11.60
N ARG A 18 8.00 11.49 11.97
CA ARG A 18 9.04 10.63 11.36
C ARG A 18 8.66 9.17 11.54
N THR A 19 8.45 8.48 10.43
CA THR A 19 7.98 7.10 10.40
C THR A 19 8.84 6.30 9.44
N ASP A 20 9.48 5.26 9.96
CA ASP A 20 10.14 4.23 9.18
C ASP A 20 9.22 3.00 9.20
N LEU A 21 8.60 2.68 8.07
CA LEU A 21 7.71 1.53 7.94
C LEU A 21 8.50 0.23 8.08
N VAL A 22 8.01 -0.69 8.91
CA VAL A 22 8.51 -2.05 8.95
C VAL A 22 7.77 -2.84 7.88
N LEU A 23 8.39 -2.96 6.70
CA LEU A 23 7.81 -3.66 5.55
C LEU A 23 8.26 -5.13 5.51
N PRO A 24 7.43 -6.06 5.01
CA PRO A 24 7.79 -7.46 4.90
C PRO A 24 9.01 -7.72 4.02
N GLU A 25 9.82 -8.72 4.38
CA GLU A 25 10.96 -9.22 3.57
C GLU A 25 10.53 -10.21 2.46
N GLN A 26 9.22 -10.42 2.28
CA GLN A 26 8.61 -11.25 1.24
C GLN A 26 7.58 -10.43 0.46
N SER A 27 7.11 -10.92 -0.69
CA SER A 27 6.05 -10.24 -1.44
C SER A 27 4.78 -10.05 -0.60
N TYR A 28 4.20 -8.85 -0.69
CA TYR A 28 3.07 -8.45 0.14
C TYR A 28 2.12 -7.50 -0.59
N TYR A 29 0.90 -7.42 -0.06
CA TYR A 29 -0.06 -6.37 -0.37
C TYR A 29 -0.10 -5.39 0.79
N ILE A 30 -0.40 -4.12 0.51
CA ILE A 30 -0.56 -3.10 1.56
C ILE A 30 -1.85 -2.30 1.37
N ILE A 31 -2.53 -2.00 2.48
CA ILE A 31 -3.67 -1.09 2.54
C ILE A 31 -3.28 0.09 3.41
N LEU A 32 -3.28 1.30 2.85
CA LEU A 32 -3.12 2.56 3.57
C LEU A 32 -4.50 3.11 3.91
N VAL A 33 -4.76 3.34 5.19
CA VAL A 33 -6.04 3.88 5.69
C VAL A 33 -5.80 5.28 6.23
N VAL A 34 -6.19 6.29 5.45
CA VAL A 34 -5.96 7.71 5.76
C VAL A 34 -7.16 8.27 6.53
N ASN A 35 -7.07 8.30 7.86
CA ASN A 35 -8.20 8.69 8.73
C ASN A 35 -8.22 10.17 9.11
N THR A 36 -7.16 10.92 8.81
CA THR A 36 -6.95 12.26 9.37
C THR A 36 -6.33 13.23 8.37
N ASN A 37 -6.42 14.53 8.66
CA ASN A 37 -5.88 15.62 7.87
C ASN A 37 -5.43 16.80 8.76
N PRO A 38 -4.56 17.72 8.28
CA PRO A 38 -3.94 17.79 6.95
C PRO A 38 -2.69 16.91 6.77
N VAL A 39 -2.58 16.23 5.63
CA VAL A 39 -1.41 15.43 5.26
C VAL A 39 -0.35 16.33 4.60
N LEU A 40 0.87 16.34 5.14
CA LEU A 40 1.99 17.05 4.50
C LEU A 40 2.46 16.29 3.25
N PRO A 41 2.59 16.95 2.08
CA PRO A 41 3.03 16.29 0.85
C PRO A 41 4.38 15.59 1.00
N GLU A 42 5.36 16.22 1.65
CA GLU A 42 6.70 15.65 1.82
C GLU A 42 6.65 14.38 2.67
N TRP A 43 5.78 14.34 3.68
CA TRP A 43 5.63 13.18 4.54
C TRP A 43 4.93 12.02 3.81
N ARG A 44 3.86 12.30 3.06
CA ARG A 44 3.21 11.32 2.19
C ARG A 44 4.20 10.73 1.20
N ASN A 45 4.95 11.59 0.50
CA ASN A 45 5.91 11.17 -0.50
C ASN A 45 7.00 10.27 0.11
N GLN A 46 7.50 10.59 1.31
CA GLN A 46 8.45 9.74 2.04
C GLN A 46 7.89 8.35 2.39
N LEU A 47 6.61 8.24 2.73
CA LEU A 47 5.98 6.92 2.95
C LEU A 47 5.84 6.14 1.64
N CYS A 48 5.40 6.79 0.57
CA CYS A 48 5.29 6.19 -0.76
C CYS A 48 6.66 5.70 -1.28
N GLU A 49 7.72 6.49 -1.09
CA GLU A 49 9.10 6.12 -1.40
C GLU A 49 9.53 4.85 -0.67
N GLN A 50 9.24 4.72 0.63
CA GLN A 50 9.58 3.51 1.39
C GLN A 50 8.91 2.25 0.81
N ILE A 51 7.62 2.36 0.44
CA ILE A 51 6.86 1.24 -0.14
C ILE A 51 7.45 0.84 -1.50
N VAL A 52 7.64 1.82 -2.40
CA VAL A 52 8.21 1.59 -3.74
C VAL A 52 9.63 1.03 -3.66
N HIS A 53 10.48 1.60 -2.80
CA HIS A 53 11.87 1.16 -2.63
C HIS A 53 12.00 -0.23 -2.00
N SER A 54 10.95 -0.76 -1.35
CA SER A 54 10.94 -2.15 -0.89
C SER A 54 11.01 -3.15 -2.04
N ARG A 55 10.46 -2.80 -3.23
CA ARG A 55 10.36 -3.64 -4.45
C ARG A 55 9.60 -4.96 -4.26
N LEU A 56 9.05 -5.20 -3.08
CA LEU A 56 8.34 -6.42 -2.69
C LEU A 56 6.83 -6.18 -2.57
N CYS A 57 6.39 -4.91 -2.54
CA CYS A 57 4.98 -4.57 -2.63
C CYS A 57 4.46 -4.92 -4.02
N ILE A 58 3.46 -5.78 -4.10
CA ILE A 58 2.83 -6.19 -5.37
C ILE A 58 1.61 -5.32 -5.66
N GLN A 59 0.84 -4.98 -4.63
CA GLN A 59 -0.32 -4.10 -4.75
C GLN A 59 -0.44 -3.19 -3.52
N ALA A 60 -0.58 -1.89 -3.76
CA ALA A 60 -0.89 -0.88 -2.76
C ALA A 60 -2.31 -0.38 -2.98
N MET A 61 -3.13 -0.46 -1.93
CA MET A 61 -4.50 0.04 -1.90
C MET A 61 -4.57 1.21 -0.94
N VAL A 62 -5.27 2.28 -1.29
CA VAL A 62 -5.45 3.42 -0.39
C VAL A 62 -6.95 3.68 -0.19
N THR A 63 -7.36 3.89 1.05
CA THR A 63 -8.73 4.28 1.40
C THR A 63 -8.72 5.44 2.39
N GLY A 64 -9.84 6.16 2.48
CA GLY A 64 -10.02 7.32 3.35
C GLY A 64 -9.70 8.64 2.66
N HIS A 65 -9.26 9.62 3.46
CA HIS A 65 -9.14 11.01 3.03
C HIS A 65 -8.13 11.19 1.89
N GLU A 66 -8.58 11.82 0.79
CA GLU A 66 -7.75 12.14 -0.38
C GLU A 66 -6.95 10.93 -0.91
N CYS A 67 -7.49 9.71 -0.78
CA CYS A 67 -6.80 8.47 -1.13
C CYS A 67 -6.34 8.41 -2.59
N SER A 68 -7.03 9.06 -3.52
CA SER A 68 -6.59 9.15 -4.92
C SER A 68 -5.25 9.88 -5.08
N ILE A 69 -4.97 10.88 -4.23
CA ILE A 69 -3.69 11.61 -4.29
C ILE A 69 -2.53 10.69 -3.86
N TRP A 70 -2.78 9.79 -2.92
CA TRP A 70 -1.78 8.81 -2.48
C TRP A 70 -1.49 7.77 -3.57
N ASP A 71 -2.54 7.31 -4.25
CA ASP A 71 -2.44 6.41 -5.41
C ASP A 71 -1.60 7.04 -6.53
N ASP A 72 -1.93 8.28 -6.94
CA ASP A 72 -1.17 9.05 -7.92
C ASP A 72 0.32 9.16 -7.53
N VAL A 73 0.61 9.47 -6.27
CA VAL A 73 1.99 9.61 -5.79
C VAL A 73 2.73 8.27 -5.76
N LEU A 74 2.07 7.16 -5.44
CA LEU A 74 2.67 5.82 -5.51
C LEU A 74 3.07 5.49 -6.96
N ASP A 75 2.17 5.72 -7.92
CA ASP A 75 2.41 5.52 -9.34
C ASP A 75 3.57 6.39 -9.86
N GLU A 76 3.53 7.70 -9.58
CA GLU A 76 4.59 8.63 -9.96
C GLU A 76 5.95 8.23 -9.36
N THR A 77 5.96 7.83 -8.09
CA THR A 77 7.18 7.39 -7.39
C THR A 77 7.73 6.10 -8.00
N TYR A 78 6.86 5.15 -8.34
CA TYR A 78 7.25 3.88 -8.96
C TYR A 78 7.87 4.08 -10.34
N VAL A 79 7.25 4.89 -11.18
CA VAL A 79 7.76 5.21 -12.52
C VAL A 79 9.08 5.98 -12.40
N ALA A 80 9.17 6.97 -11.51
CA ALA A 80 10.40 7.74 -11.28
C ALA A 80 11.55 6.87 -10.76
N PHE A 81 11.28 5.92 -9.86
CA PHE A 81 12.28 4.97 -9.33
C PHE A 81 12.98 4.17 -10.44
N TYR A 82 12.24 3.84 -11.51
CA TYR A 82 12.77 3.16 -12.70
C TYR A 82 13.16 4.10 -13.84
N ASN A 83 13.37 5.40 -13.58
CA ASN A 83 13.69 6.41 -14.60
C ASN A 83 12.70 6.44 -15.79
N ASN A 84 11.41 6.21 -15.52
CA ASN A 84 10.32 6.08 -16.49
C ASN A 84 10.36 4.82 -17.37
N GLU A 85 11.18 3.81 -17.02
CA GLU A 85 11.29 2.54 -17.73
C GLU A 85 11.11 1.34 -16.77
N PRO A 86 9.92 1.16 -16.17
CA PRO A 86 9.66 0.03 -15.29
C PRO A 86 9.78 -1.31 -16.06
N PRO A 87 10.29 -2.37 -15.42
CA PRO A 87 10.38 -3.68 -16.04
C PRO A 87 9.00 -4.22 -16.45
N ILE A 88 8.93 -4.91 -17.59
CA ILE A 88 7.68 -5.50 -18.11
C ILE A 88 7.10 -6.55 -17.15
N ASP A 89 7.98 -7.26 -16.43
CA ASP A 89 7.59 -8.39 -15.56
C ASP A 89 7.48 -8.00 -14.07
N THR A 90 7.53 -6.72 -13.74
CA THR A 90 7.29 -6.24 -12.37
C THR A 90 5.85 -5.80 -12.18
N CYS A 91 5.21 -6.31 -11.14
CA CYS A 91 3.86 -5.93 -10.74
C CYS A 91 3.93 -5.00 -9.53
N PHE A 92 3.60 -3.73 -9.74
CA PHE A 92 3.25 -2.79 -8.68
C PHE A 92 1.95 -2.13 -9.11
N MET A 93 0.84 -2.64 -8.59
CA MET A 93 -0.49 -2.12 -8.88
C MET A 93 -0.90 -1.17 -7.76
N THR A 94 -1.50 -0.04 -8.11
CA THR A 94 -2.09 0.88 -7.15
C THR A 94 -3.60 0.95 -7.38
N THR A 95 -4.39 1.04 -6.30
CA THR A 95 -5.81 1.35 -6.38
C THR A 95 -6.24 2.27 -5.24
N TRP A 96 -7.20 3.17 -5.51
CA TRP A 96 -7.85 4.00 -4.49
C TRP A 96 -9.30 3.56 -4.26
N HIS A 97 -9.75 3.66 -3.01
CA HIS A 97 -11.02 3.14 -2.50
C HIS A 97 -11.71 4.20 -1.64
N GLU A 98 -12.25 5.24 -2.27
CA GLU A 98 -12.73 6.46 -1.58
C GLU A 98 -14.02 6.24 -0.77
N ASN A 99 -14.90 5.37 -1.25
CA ASN A 99 -16.24 5.18 -0.67
C ASN A 99 -16.47 3.77 -0.10
N GLU A 100 -15.45 2.92 -0.14
CA GLU A 100 -15.51 1.54 0.35
C GLU A 100 -15.07 1.47 1.82
N SER A 101 -15.71 0.60 2.58
CA SER A 101 -15.29 0.27 3.94
C SER A 101 -13.97 -0.52 3.93
N LEU A 102 -13.22 -0.45 5.03
CA LEU A 102 -11.98 -1.22 5.16
C LEU A 102 -12.22 -2.74 4.97
N ASP A 103 -13.36 -3.27 5.41
CA ASP A 103 -13.71 -4.68 5.21
C ASP A 103 -13.88 -5.00 3.71
N GLU A 104 -14.52 -4.12 2.92
CA GLU A 104 -14.65 -4.29 1.47
C GLU A 104 -13.28 -4.26 0.77
N VAL A 105 -12.39 -3.34 1.18
CA VAL A 105 -11.03 -3.26 0.63
C VAL A 105 -10.20 -4.49 1.00
N ILE A 106 -10.36 -5.03 2.22
CA ILE A 106 -9.71 -6.28 2.64
C ILE A 106 -10.22 -7.47 1.79
N GLU A 107 -11.52 -7.56 1.54
CA GLU A 107 -12.07 -8.62 0.68
C GLU A 107 -11.58 -8.48 -0.77
N PHE A 108 -11.50 -7.26 -1.29
CA PHE A 108 -10.88 -6.98 -2.59
C PHE A 108 -9.41 -7.44 -2.63
N ALA A 109 -8.61 -7.10 -1.61
CA ALA A 109 -7.23 -7.52 -1.48
C ALA A 109 -7.08 -9.05 -1.51
N LYS A 110 -7.92 -9.77 -0.76
CA LYS A 110 -7.87 -11.24 -0.68
C LYS A 110 -8.07 -11.91 -2.04
N ILE A 111 -8.94 -11.35 -2.90
CA ILE A 111 -9.17 -11.87 -4.24
C ILE A 111 -7.89 -11.77 -5.07
N GLY A 112 -7.23 -10.60 -5.08
CA GLY A 112 -5.95 -10.40 -5.79
C GLY A 112 -4.84 -11.28 -5.22
N MET A 113 -4.71 -11.33 -3.90
CA MET A 113 -3.72 -12.16 -3.21
C MET A 113 -3.83 -13.65 -3.56
N GLN A 114 -5.05 -14.17 -3.71
CA GLN A 114 -5.26 -15.56 -4.11
C GLN A 114 -4.77 -15.83 -5.54
N LEU A 115 -4.96 -14.89 -6.47
CA LEU A 115 -4.51 -15.04 -7.85
C LEU A 115 -2.98 -15.00 -7.96
N GLU A 116 -2.35 -14.10 -7.21
CA GLU A 116 -0.89 -13.90 -7.19
C GLU A 116 -0.15 -14.80 -6.19
N SER A 117 -0.87 -15.71 -5.50
CA SER A 117 -0.32 -16.58 -4.44
C SER A 117 0.42 -15.81 -3.32
N ILE A 118 -0.07 -14.60 -3.00
CA ILE A 118 0.46 -13.77 -1.92
C ILE A 118 -0.26 -14.11 -0.61
N SER A 119 0.49 -14.22 0.48
CA SER A 119 -0.05 -14.58 1.80
C SER A 119 0.08 -13.48 2.85
N LYS A 120 0.78 -12.38 2.55
CA LYS A 120 1.06 -11.28 3.49
C LYS A 120 0.29 -10.02 3.11
N LEU A 121 -0.52 -9.52 4.04
CA LEU A 121 -1.24 -8.25 3.94
C LEU A 121 -0.80 -7.32 5.08
N VAL A 122 -0.39 -6.11 4.71
CA VAL A 122 -0.07 -5.05 5.67
C VAL A 122 -1.18 -4.01 5.64
N ILE A 123 -1.66 -3.58 6.80
CA ILE A 123 -2.65 -2.51 6.93
C ILE A 123 -2.03 -1.39 7.76
N VAL A 124 -1.90 -0.20 7.19
CA VAL A 124 -1.33 0.97 7.88
C VAL A 124 -2.44 1.98 8.13
N GLN A 125 -2.80 2.17 9.40
CA GLN A 125 -3.72 3.21 9.83
C GLN A 125 -2.95 4.49 10.11
N ILE A 126 -3.28 5.55 9.37
CA ILE A 126 -2.70 6.89 9.51
C ILE A 126 -3.68 7.74 10.31
N GLU A 127 -3.28 8.13 11.51
CA GLU A 127 -4.10 8.85 12.50
C GLU A 127 -3.41 10.07 13.13
#